data_AF-A0A843TWD0-F1
#
_entry.id   AF-A0A843TWD0-F1
#
_cell.length_a   1.000
_cell.length_b   1.000
_cell.length_c   1.000
_cell.angle_alpha   90.00
_cell.angle_beta   90.00
_cell.angle_gamma   90.00
#
_symmetry.space_group_name_H-M   'P 1'
#
loop_
_entity.id
_entity.type
_entity.pdbx_description
1 polymer ?
#
loop_
_entity_poly.entity_id
_entity_poly.type
_entity_poly.pdbx_seq_one_letter_code
_entity_poly.pdbx_strand_id
1 'polypeptide(L)' 'MHFRTNHWALLVIHIKEKEFHMYDSLRSKHRADIPQYVDELKRYLKGKHIDADKWPLRYLDPCPQ' A
#
# COMPACT_ATOMS: atom_id res chain seq x y z
N MET A 1 27.03 -5.47 -13.00
CA MET A 1 25.70 -6.08 -13.22
C MET A 1 24.70 -5.39 -12.30
N HIS A 2 23.69 -4.71 -12.85
CA HIS A 2 22.55 -4.24 -12.07
C HIS A 2 21.48 -5.33 -12.16
N PHE A 3 21.38 -6.18 -11.14
CA PHE A 3 20.20 -7.05 -11.02
C PHE A 3 19.03 -6.11 -10.71
N ARG A 4 18.18 -5.85 -11.70
CA ARG A 4 16.80 -5.42 -11.42
C ARG A 4 16.07 -6.67 -10.95
N THR A 5 16.28 -7.04 -9.70
CA THR A 5 15.47 -8.06 -9.03
C THR A 5 14.08 -7.48 -8.89
N ASN A 6 13.12 -8.02 -9.65
CA ASN A 6 11.71 -7.72 -9.45
C ASN A 6 11.36 -8.00 -7.99
N HIS A 7 10.64 -7.08 -7.37
CA HIS A 7 10.20 -7.20 -5.98
C HIS A 7 8.69 -7.18 -5.95
N TRP A 8 8.10 -8.13 -5.21
CA TRP A 8 6.67 -8.20 -5.00
C TRP A 8 6.33 -7.66 -3.63
N ALA A 9 5.30 -6.83 -3.57
CA ALA A 9 4.75 -6.32 -2.35
C ALA A 9 3.23 -6.31 -2.43
N LEU A 10 2.56 -6.33 -1.28
CA LEU A 10 1.11 -6.45 -1.19
C LEU A 10 0.52 -5.22 -0.49
N LEU A 11 -0.41 -4.56 -1.18
CA LEU A 11 -1.25 -3.50 -0.60
C LEU A 11 -2.68 -4.04 -0.44
N VAL A 12 -3.18 -4.06 0.79
CA VAL A 12 -4.54 -4.51 1.14
C VAL A 12 -5.40 -3.30 1.49
N ILE A 13 -6.61 -3.23 0.94
CA ILE A 13 -7.63 -2.24 1.31
C ILE A 13 -8.56 -2.88 2.33
N HIS A 14 -8.42 -2.50 3.60
CA HIS A 14 -9.26 -3.04 4.67
C HIS A 14 -10.51 -2.17 4.85
N ILE A 15 -11.55 -2.41 4.04
CA ILE A 15 -12.76 -1.56 3.98
C ILE A 15 -13.45 -1.40 5.34
N LYS A 16 -13.59 -2.48 6.11
CA LYS A 16 -14.28 -2.46 7.41
C LYS A 16 -13.56 -1.57 8.44
N GLU A 17 -12.24 -1.74 8.57
CA GLU A 17 -11.40 -0.99 9.50
C GLU A 17 -10.99 0.39 8.95
N LYS A 18 -11.31 0.67 7.67
CA LYS A 18 -11.01 1.93 6.98
C LYS A 18 -9.52 2.25 6.95
N GLU A 19 -8.69 1.27 6.58
CA GLU A 19 -7.23 1.41 6.50
C GLU A 19 -6.64 0.80 5.21
N PHE A 20 -5.45 1.26 4.84
CA PHE A 20 -4.60 0.63 3.82
C PHE A 20 -3.42 -0.06 4.50
N HIS A 21 -3.17 -1.32 4.18
CA HIS A 21 -2.09 -2.11 4.78
C HIS A 21 -1.04 -2.47 3.72
N MET A 22 0.19 -2.02 3.92
CA MET A 22 1.32 -2.29 3.05
C MET A 22 2.23 -3.35 3.66
N TYR A 23 2.40 -4.45 2.96
CA TYR A 23 3.31 -5.54 3.29
C TYR A 23 4.48 -5.55 2.30
N ASP A 24 5.68 -5.37 2.85
CA ASP A 24 6.94 -5.40 2.09
C ASP A 24 7.99 -6.14 2.91
N SER A 25 8.26 -7.40 2.55
CA SER A 25 9.20 -8.29 3.24
C SER A 25 10.66 -7.83 3.16
N LEU A 26 11.03 -7.06 2.14
CA LEU A 26 12.40 -6.58 1.94
C LEU A 26 12.63 -5.17 2.49
N ARG A 27 11.58 -4.52 3.01
CA ARG A 27 11.61 -3.12 3.44
C ARG A 27 12.28 -2.23 2.38
N SER A 28 11.88 -2.47 1.13
CA SER A 28 12.58 -1.98 -0.05
C SER A 28 12.56 -0.45 -0.17
N LYS A 29 13.47 0.10 -0.97
CA LYS A 29 13.53 1.53 -1.28
C LYS A 29 12.27 2.04 -2.02
N HIS A 30 11.45 1.14 -2.57
CA HIS A 30 10.22 1.48 -3.27
C HIS A 30 9.08 1.95 -2.34
N ARG A 31 9.29 1.92 -1.00
CA ARG A 31 8.35 2.53 -0.04
C ARG A 31 8.03 4.00 -0.33
N ALA A 32 8.97 4.73 -0.94
CA ALA A 32 8.76 6.12 -1.32
C ALA A 32 7.64 6.30 -2.36
N ASP A 33 7.39 5.31 -3.20
CA ASP A 33 6.40 5.37 -4.28
C ASP A 33 4.99 4.92 -3.83
N ILE A 34 4.89 4.19 -2.70
CA ILE A 34 3.64 3.63 -2.18
C ILE A 34 2.55 4.68 -1.92
N PRO A 35 2.84 5.86 -1.33
CA PRO A 35 1.83 6.89 -1.14
C PRO A 35 1.11 7.30 -2.43
N GLN A 36 1.81 7.34 -3.57
CA GLN A 36 1.20 7.69 -4.86
C GLN A 36 0.16 6.65 -5.29
N TYR A 37 0.46 5.36 -5.15
CA TYR A 37 -0.49 4.29 -5.47
C TYR A 37 -1.70 4.31 -4.54
N VAL A 38 -1.51 4.67 -3.27
CA VAL A 38 -2.62 4.86 -2.32
C VAL A 38 -3.52 6.02 -2.72
N ASP A 39 -2.95 7.14 -3.18
CA ASP A 39 -3.74 8.29 -3.65
C ASP A 39 -4.53 7.95 -4.94
N GLU A 40 -3.95 7.16 -5.85
CA GLU A 40 -4.67 6.60 -7.00
C GLU A 40 -5.85 5.71 -6.57
N LEU A 41 -5.64 4.84 -5.58
CA LEU A 41 -6.72 4.00 -5.04
C LEU A 41 -7.80 4.82 -4.34
N LYS A 42 -7.45 5.87 -3.59
CA LYS A 42 -8.43 6.79 -2.98
C LYS A 42 -9.32 7.43 -4.05
N ARG A 43 -8.73 7.90 -5.16
CA ARG A 43 -9.49 8.44 -6.30
C ARG A 43 -10.42 7.41 -6.92
N TYR A 44 -9.96 6.17 -7.09
CA TYR A 44 -10.79 5.07 -7.57
C TYR A 44 -11.96 4.77 -6.62
N LEU A 45 -11.71 4.68 -5.32
CA LEU A 45 -12.72 4.40 -4.29
C LEU A 45 -13.76 5.53 -4.19
N LYS A 46 -13.35 6.79 -4.35
CA LYS A 46 -14.26 7.94 -4.41
C LYS A 46 -15.27 7.82 -5.55
N GLY A 47 -14.82 7.35 -6.72
CA GLY A 47 -15.70 7.01 -7.85
C GLY A 47 -16.66 5.85 -7.58
N LYS A 48 -16.45 5.08 -6.50
CA LYS A 48 -17.32 4.01 -6.01
C LYS A 48 -18.12 4.41 -4.77
N HIS A 49 -18.21 5.70 -4.47
CA HIS A 49 -18.90 6.25 -3.30
C HIS A 49 -18.31 5.81 -1.94
N ILE A 50 -17.02 5.45 -1.91
CA ILE A 50 -16.28 5.17 -0.68
C ILE A 50 -15.32 6.34 -0.41
N ASP A 51 -15.56 7.10 0.67
CA ASP A 51 -14.63 8.15 1.11
C ASP A 51 -13.48 7.53 1.92
N ALA A 52 -12.31 7.46 1.27
CA ALA A 52 -11.07 6.94 1.83
C ALA A 52 -10.01 8.03 2.07
N ASP A 53 -10.36 9.32 1.96
CA ASP A 53 -9.39 10.43 1.98
C ASP A 53 -8.60 10.44 3.31
N LYS A 54 -9.28 10.09 4.41
CA LYS A 54 -8.72 10.05 5.78
C LYS A 54 -8.22 8.68 6.24
N TRP A 55 -8.30 7.65 5.40
CA TRP A 55 -7.88 6.30 5.80
C TRP A 55 -6.36 6.25 5.91
N PRO A 56 -5.80 5.76 7.04
CA PRO A 56 -4.36 5.73 7.24
C PRO A 56 -3.71 4.62 6.40
N LEU A 57 -2.48 4.87 5.96
CA LEU A 57 -1.58 3.85 5.42
C LEU A 57 -0.75 3.27 6.57
N ARG A 58 -0.86 1.96 6.79
CA ARG A 58 -0.08 1.21 7.77
C ARG A 58 0.97 0.38 7.05
N TYR A 59 2.21 0.52 7.47
CA TYR A 59 3.28 -0.39 7.08
C TYR A 59 3.32 -1.52 8.11
N LEU A 60 3.10 -2.75 7.66
CA LEU A 60 3.08 -3.91 8.53
C LEU A 60 4.46 -4.58 8.47
N ASP A 61 5.28 -4.22 9.46
CA ASP A 61 6.63 -4.70 9.69
C ASP A 61 6.75 -5.39 11.05
N PRO A 62 7.42 -6.55 11.15
CA PRO A 62 7.77 -7.46 10.08
C PRO A 62 6.54 -8.22 9.56
N CYS A 63 6.59 -8.69 8.30
CA CYS A 63 5.74 -9.80 7.89
C CYS A 63 5.97 -10.97 8.86
N PRO A 64 4.92 -11.64 9.38
CA PRO A 64 5.14 -12.89 10.12
C PRO A 64 5.95 -13.85 9.21
N GLN A 65 6.99 -14.45 9.79
CA GLN A 65 7.80 -15.49 9.15
C GLN A 65 7.00 -16.78 9.01
#